data_AF-A0A501QLM7-F1
#
_entry.id   AF-A0A501QLM7-F1
#
_cell.length_a   1.000
_cell.length_b   1.000
_cell.length_c   1.000
_cell.angle_alpha   90.00
_cell.angle_beta   90.00
_cell.angle_gamma   90.00
#
_symmetry.space_group_name_H-M   'P 1'
#
loop_
_entity.id
_entity.type
_entity.pdbx_description
1 polymer ?
#
loop_
_entity_poly.entity_id
_entity_poly.type
_entity_poly.pdbx_seq_one_letter_code
_entity_poly.pdbx_strand_id
1 'polypeptide(L)' 'MENNKASSFIFGIIAIILGSVLFKQFDFKTLKFEHTGLAIVYGITFLFSIYILVKNYKNKQKK' A
#
# COMPACT_ATOMS: atom_id res chain seq x y z
N MET A 1 5.03 -22.64 -11.08
CA MET A 1 4.11 -21.55 -10.62
C MET A 1 4.36 -21.31 -9.13
N GLU A 2 5.34 -20.48 -8.78
CA GLU A 2 5.73 -20.22 -7.36
C GLU A 2 6.07 -18.73 -7.08
N ASN A 3 5.94 -17.86 -8.09
CA ASN A 3 6.29 -16.44 -8.04
C ASN A 3 5.23 -15.53 -7.41
N ASN A 4 3.97 -15.97 -7.32
CA ASN A 4 2.86 -15.14 -6.85
C ASN A 4 2.88 -14.88 -5.33
N LYS A 5 3.48 -15.78 -4.53
CA LYS A 5 3.56 -15.64 -3.06
C LYS A 5 4.61 -14.61 -2.67
N ALA A 6 5.80 -14.66 -3.28
CA ALA A 6 6.88 -13.72 -3.01
C ALA A 6 6.48 -12.28 -3.37
N SER A 7 5.80 -12.09 -4.50
CA SER A 7 5.29 -10.77 -4.91
C SER A 7 4.26 -10.21 -3.92
N SER A 8 3.28 -11.02 -3.49
CA SER A 8 2.28 -10.60 -2.51
C SER A 8 2.88 -10.24 -1.15
N PHE A 9 3.94 -10.95 -0.73
CA PHE A 9 4.69 -10.65 0.49
C PHE A 9 5.39 -9.29 0.42
N ILE A 10 6.07 -9.00 -0.68
CA ILE A 10 6.74 -7.71 -0.90
C ILE A 10 5.72 -6.56 -0.91
N PHE A 11 4.61 -6.70 -1.65
CA PHE A 11 3.55 -5.69 -1.66
C PHE A 11 2.89 -5.51 -0.29
N GLY A 12 2.79 -6.56 0.52
CA GLY A 12 2.35 -6.49 1.91
C GLY A 12 3.29 -5.65 2.80
N ILE A 13 4.59 -5.87 2.69
CA ILE A 13 5.60 -5.06 3.41
C ILE A 13 5.52 -3.59 2.99
N ILE A 14 5.48 -3.32 1.68
CA ILE A 14 5.37 -1.95 1.14
C ILE A 14 4.10 -1.29 1.67
N ALA A 15 2.97 -2.00 1.68
CA ALA A 15 1.72 -1.48 2.21
C ALA A 15 1.84 -1.09 3.69
N ILE A 16 2.43 -1.95 4.53
CA ILE A 16 2.61 -1.66 5.96
C ILE A 16 3.48 -0.42 6.19
N ILE A 17 4.60 -0.32 5.46
CA ILE A 17 5.53 0.81 5.59
C ILE A 17 4.87 2.11 5.12
N LEU A 18 4.36 2.14 3.89
CA LEU A 18 3.75 3.36 3.33
C LEU A 18 2.48 3.77 4.09
N GLY A 19 1.67 2.81 4.52
CA GLY A 19 0.50 3.08 5.36
C GLY A 19 0.88 3.72 6.69
N SER A 20 1.94 3.22 7.34
CA SER A 20 2.46 3.80 8.58
C SER A 20 3.04 5.20 8.38
N VAL A 21 3.75 5.42 7.27
CA VAL A 21 4.33 6.74 6.92
C VAL A 21 3.24 7.76 6.64
N LEU A 22 2.28 7.43 5.78
CA LEU A 22 1.15 8.31 5.46
C LEU A 22 0.34 8.64 6.72
N PHE A 23 0.06 7.65 7.57
CA PHE A 23 -0.68 7.88 8.81
C PHE A 23 0.05 8.84 9.77
N LYS A 24 1.39 8.73 9.86
CA LYS A 24 2.20 9.60 10.73
C LYS A 24 2.41 11.00 10.16
N GLN A 25 2.54 11.13 8.85
CA GLN A 25 2.78 12.42 8.18
C GLN A 25 1.50 13.22 7.90
N PHE A 26 0.33 12.60 8.10
CA PHE A 26 -0.94 13.29 7.96
C PHE A 26 -1.25 14.12 9.21
N ASP A 27 -1.32 15.43 9.05
CA ASP A 27 -1.81 16.32 10.10
C ASP A 27 -3.33 16.33 10.10
N PHE A 28 -3.92 15.64 11.07
CA PHE A 28 -5.38 15.59 11.25
C PHE A 28 -6.02 16.93 11.63
N LYS A 29 -5.25 17.92 12.10
CA LYS A 29 -5.77 19.25 12.42
C LYS A 29 -5.93 20.10 11.18
N THR A 30 -4.94 20.07 10.27
CA THR A 30 -4.94 20.89 9.05
C THR A 30 -5.40 20.12 7.81
N LEU A 31 -5.60 18.81 7.93
CA LEU A 31 -5.94 17.87 6.85
C LEU A 31 -4.93 17.88 5.70
N LYS A 32 -3.66 18.11 6.03
CA LYS A 32 -2.57 18.23 5.06
C LYS A 32 -1.43 17.28 5.43
N PHE A 33 -0.69 16.89 4.40
CA PHE A 33 0.58 16.21 4.60
C PHE A 33 1.70 17.24 4.62
N GLU A 34 2.68 17.05 5.50
CA GLU A 34 3.87 17.90 5.59
C GLU A 34 4.61 18.01 4.25
N HIS A 35 4.66 16.91 3.50
CA HIS A 35 5.18 16.85 2.14
C HIS A 35 4.12 16.33 1.16
N THR A 36 3.20 17.21 0.74
CA THR A 36 2.07 16.87 -0.16
C THR A 36 2.49 16.08 -1.40
N GLY A 37 3.59 16.47 -2.07
CA GLY A 37 4.07 15.77 -3.27
C GLY A 37 4.48 14.31 -3.00
N LEU A 38 5.26 14.08 -1.94
CA LEU A 38 5.67 12.73 -1.53
C LEU A 38 4.47 11.91 -1.06
N ALA A 39 3.54 12.54 -0.33
CA ALA A 39 2.32 11.88 0.15
C ALA A 39 1.43 11.39 -1.01
N ILE A 40 1.35 12.15 -2.12
CA ILE A 40 0.62 11.71 -3.31
C ILE A 40 1.28 10.46 -3.91
N VAL A 41 2.60 10.47 -4.10
CA VAL A 41 3.33 9.32 -4.66
C VAL A 41 3.17 8.10 -3.76
N TYR A 42 3.39 8.25 -2.46
CA TYR A 42 3.22 7.18 -1.48
C TYR A 42 1.77 6.68 -1.41
N GLY A 43 0.80 7.57 -1.51
CA GLY A 43 -0.62 7.23 -1.55
C GLY A 43 -0.97 6.37 -2.77
N ILE A 44 -0.52 6.76 -3.96
CA ILE A 44 -0.74 5.99 -5.20
C ILE A 44 -0.06 4.62 -5.10
N THR A 45 1.20 4.56 -4.66
CA THR A 45 1.93 3.30 -4.50
C THR A 45 1.27 2.40 -3.45
N PHE A 46 0.79 2.97 -2.34
CA PHE A 46 0.06 2.25 -1.31
C PHE A 46 -1.24 1.65 -1.86
N LEU A 47 -2.08 2.46 -2.52
CA LEU A 47 -3.33 1.99 -3.13
C LEU A 47 -3.10 0.89 -4.17
N PHE A 48 -2.08 1.03 -5.01
CA PHE A 48 -1.70 0.01 -5.99
C PHE A 48 -1.25 -1.29 -5.33
N SER A 49 -0.45 -1.20 -4.25
CA SER A 49 0.02 -2.37 -3.50
C SER A 49 -1.14 -3.12 -2.85
N ILE A 50 -2.08 -2.39 -2.23
CA ILE A 50 -3.31 -2.97 -1.66
C ILE A 50 -4.16 -3.60 -2.76
N TYR A 51 -4.33 -2.95 -3.91
CA TYR A 51 -5.10 -3.49 -5.03
C TYR A 51 -4.54 -4.84 -5.52
N ILE A 52 -3.22 -4.94 -5.71
CA ILE A 52 -2.58 -6.21 -6.10
C ILE A 52 -2.78 -7.26 -5.02
N LEU A 53 -2.61 -6.90 -3.74
CA LEU A 53 -2.76 -7.83 -2.62
C LEU A 53 -4.18 -8.40 -2.56
N VAL A 54 -5.20 -7.55 -2.67
CA VAL A 54 -6.62 -7.95 -2.67
C VAL A 54 -6.95 -8.80 -3.89
N LYS A 55 -6.47 -8.41 -5.09
CA LYS A 55 -6.69 -9.17 -6.33
C LYS A 55 -6.08 -10.58 -6.23
N ASN A 56 -4.84 -10.68 -5.74
CA ASN A 56 -4.17 -11.96 -5.54
C ASN A 56 -4.88 -12.82 -4.50
N TYR A 57 -5.37 -12.22 -3.41
CA TYR A 57 -6.15 -12.93 -2.40
C TYR A 57 -7.44 -13.52 -2.97
N LYS A 58 -8.22 -12.72 -3.71
CA LYS A 58 -9.47 -13.18 -4.36
C LYS A 58 -9.22 -14.29 -5.39
N ASN A 59 -8.13 -14.20 -6.17
CA ASN A 59 -7.76 -15.23 -7.13
C ASN A 59 -7.31 -16.53 -6.47
N LYS A 60 -6.70 -16.47 -5.28
CA LYS A 60 -6.33 -17.64 -4.50
C LYS A 60 -7.54 -18.34 -3.88
N GLN A 61 -8.58 -17.58 -3.50
CA GLN A 61 -9.84 -18.12 -2.97
C GLN A 61 -10.74 -18.76 -4.04
N LYS A 62 -10.59 -18.38 -5.31
CA LYS A 62 -11.33 -18.97 -6.44
C LYS A 62 -10.71 -20.26 -7.01
N LYS A 63 -9.49 -20.62 -6.58
CA LYS A 63 -8.77 -21.81 -7.00
C LYS A 63 -8.89 -22.89 -5.94
#